data_AF-A0A430Q9U8-F1
#
_entry.id   AF-A0A430Q9U8-F1
#
_cell.length_a   1.000
_cell.length_b   1.000
_cell.length_c   1.000
_cell.angle_alpha   90.00
_cell.angle_beta   90.00
_cell.angle_gamma   90.00
#
_symmetry.space_group_name_H-M   'P 1'
#
loop_
_entity.id
_entity.type
_entity.pdbx_description
1 polymer ?
#
loop_
_entity_poly.entity_id
_entity_poly.type
_entity_poly.pdbx_seq_one_letter_code
_entity_poly.pdbx_strand_id
1 'polypeptide(L)'
;MELLNGLPKSIRHEDIKFLSSKTVENAISNGTLESERIFNRHLVSENLETLLKKWLDEGDEQCAFYLGQIYFEKEKYNEAWTYFRMGYEKFNDHKSKFQLGIMLYDNLVSKDVTKVSNPQAKACEFFKEIMTLNVQLALPVDQRNLVFSAAFNLGRAYYQGYGVCPSTEDAMRCV
;
A
#
# COMPACT_ATOMS: atom_id res chain seq x y z
N MET A 1 -31.59 1.26 10.55
CA MET A 1 -30.72 1.54 9.38
C MET A 1 -29.68 2.58 9.84
N GLU A 2 -28.79 2.17 10.75
CA GLU A 2 -27.95 3.10 11.56
C GLU A 2 -26.44 2.74 11.61
N LEU A 3 -25.99 1.73 10.86
CA LEU A 3 -24.66 1.14 11.07
C LEU A 3 -23.47 1.94 10.49
N LEU A 4 -23.67 3.06 9.78
CA LEU A 4 -22.59 3.71 9.02
C LEU A 4 -22.44 5.23 9.20
N ASN A 5 -23.17 5.86 10.14
CA ASN A 5 -23.07 7.31 10.39
C ASN A 5 -21.75 7.77 11.06
N GLY A 6 -20.78 6.88 11.24
CA GLY A 6 -19.48 7.17 11.87
C GLY A 6 -18.25 6.88 11.02
N LEU A 7 -18.40 6.46 9.76
CA LEU A 7 -17.22 6.20 8.92
C LEU A 7 -16.70 7.50 8.30
N PRO A 8 -15.39 7.81 8.45
CA PRO A 8 -14.79 9.00 7.85
C PRO A 8 -15.00 9.00 6.33
N LYS A 9 -15.53 10.09 5.79
CA LYS A 9 -15.73 10.27 4.34
C LYS A 9 -14.40 10.42 3.59
N SER A 10 -13.31 10.67 4.31
CA SER A 10 -11.92 10.57 3.86
C SER A 10 -11.03 10.35 5.08
N ILE A 11 -9.94 9.59 4.92
CA ILE A 11 -8.84 9.62 5.89
C ILE A 11 -8.20 11.00 5.70
N ARG A 12 -8.33 11.88 6.70
CA ARG A 12 -7.72 13.21 6.61
C ARG A 12 -6.22 13.06 6.78
N HIS A 13 -5.47 13.76 5.94
CA HIS A 13 -3.99 13.83 5.97
C HIS A 13 -3.46 14.21 7.37
N GLU A 14 -4.28 14.89 8.17
CA GLU A 14 -4.01 15.34 9.54
C GLU A 14 -3.91 14.18 10.56
N ASP A 15 -4.54 13.04 10.26
CA ASP A 15 -4.57 11.85 11.12
C ASP A 15 -3.36 10.91 10.86
N ILE A 16 -2.51 11.22 9.87
CA ILE A 16 -1.30 10.47 9.51
C ILE A 16 -0.06 11.18 10.08
N LYS A 17 0.03 11.25 11.42
CA LYS A 17 1.31 11.53 12.09
C LYS A 17 2.12 10.24 12.16
N PHE A 18 2.78 9.86 11.07
CA PHE A 18 3.40 8.53 10.99
C PHE A 18 4.87 8.47 10.59
N LEU A 19 5.46 9.59 10.20
CA LEU A 19 6.78 9.58 9.56
C LEU A 19 7.99 9.32 10.48
N SER A 20 7.81 9.15 11.80
CA SER A 20 8.95 8.94 12.71
C SER A 20 8.90 7.70 13.61
N SER A 21 7.96 6.77 13.45
CA SER A 21 7.95 5.57 14.30
C SER A 21 7.60 4.29 13.55
N LYS A 22 6.37 4.08 13.09
CA LYS A 22 5.92 2.70 12.86
C LYS A 22 6.23 2.10 11.48
N THR A 23 6.60 2.88 10.45
CA THR A 23 7.22 2.30 9.22
C THR A 23 8.64 1.79 9.51
N VAL A 24 9.43 2.58 10.23
CA VAL A 24 10.81 2.23 10.63
C VAL A 24 10.80 1.10 11.66
N GLU A 25 9.93 1.19 12.67
CA GLU A 25 9.78 0.14 13.69
C GLU A 25 9.27 -1.17 13.07
N ASN A 26 8.36 -1.14 12.08
CA ASN A 26 7.92 -2.35 11.37
C ASN A 26 9.04 -2.97 10.51
N ALA A 27 9.84 -2.14 9.82
CA ALA A 27 10.97 -2.63 9.02
C ALA A 27 12.04 -3.32 9.90
N ILE A 28 12.27 -2.79 11.11
CA ILE A 28 13.17 -3.38 12.11
C ILE A 28 12.54 -4.63 12.75
N SER A 29 11.26 -4.59 13.11
CA SER A 29 10.58 -5.66 13.86
C SER A 29 10.29 -6.91 13.02
N ASN A 30 10.15 -6.77 11.70
CA ASN A 30 9.93 -7.90 10.80
C ASN A 30 11.21 -8.69 10.46
N GLY A 31 12.32 -8.42 11.15
CA GLY A 31 13.57 -9.18 11.01
C GLY A 31 14.26 -9.03 9.65
N THR A 32 13.82 -8.08 8.81
CA THR A 32 14.37 -7.86 7.47
C THR A 32 15.62 -6.99 7.51
N LEU A 33 15.74 -6.13 8.52
CA LEU A 33 16.93 -5.33 8.78
C LEU A 33 17.70 -5.98 9.93
N GLU A 34 18.83 -6.62 9.64
CA GLU A 34 19.67 -7.23 10.67
C GLU A 34 19.96 -6.24 11.80
N SER A 35 19.64 -6.64 13.03
CA SER A 35 19.70 -5.81 14.24
C SER A 35 21.11 -5.29 14.59
N GLU A 36 22.16 -5.75 13.89
CA GLU A 36 23.55 -5.38 14.17
C GLU A 36 24.03 -4.10 13.48
N ARG A 37 23.22 -3.48 12.61
CA ARG A 37 23.55 -2.17 12.02
C ARG A 37 22.83 -1.05 12.78
N ILE A 38 23.39 -0.70 13.94
CA ILE A 38 22.85 0.26 14.91
C ILE A 38 22.41 1.57 14.24
N PHE A 39 21.09 1.80 14.19
CA PHE A 39 20.50 3.05 13.70
C PHE A 39 20.06 3.94 14.86
N ASN A 40 20.73 5.09 15.01
CA ASN A 40 20.26 6.14 15.89
C ASN A 40 19.00 6.78 15.27
N ARG A 41 17.92 6.89 16.05
CA ARG A 41 16.60 7.45 15.66
C ARG A 41 16.68 8.81 14.95
N HIS A 42 17.72 9.61 15.25
CA HIS A 42 17.99 10.89 14.58
C HIS A 42 18.63 10.76 13.19
N LEU A 43 19.50 9.76 12.97
CA LEU A 43 20.23 9.56 11.71
C LEU A 43 19.34 8.97 10.60
N VAL A 44 18.29 8.25 10.99
CA VAL A 44 17.34 7.57 10.09
C VAL A 44 16.46 8.56 9.35
N SER A 45 16.06 9.69 9.94
CA SER A 45 15.04 10.55 9.29
C SER A 45 15.54 11.23 8.00
N GLU A 46 16.82 11.60 7.90
CA GLU A 46 17.36 12.26 6.69
C GLU A 46 18.07 11.29 5.73
N ASN A 47 18.60 10.15 6.23
CA ASN A 47 19.41 9.23 5.42
C ASN A 47 18.72 7.91 5.06
N LEU A 48 17.53 7.61 5.59
CA LEU A 48 16.84 6.34 5.35
C LEU A 48 16.56 6.11 3.86
N GLU A 49 16.19 7.15 3.11
CA GLU A 49 15.98 7.04 1.67
C GLU A 49 17.27 6.60 0.94
N THR A 50 18.41 7.22 1.26
CA THR A 50 19.72 6.89 0.68
C THR A 50 20.13 5.46 1.03
N LEU A 51 19.90 5.06 2.28
CA LEU A 51 20.23 3.74 2.77
C LEU A 51 19.38 2.64 2.11
N LEU A 52 18.07 2.82 2.05
CA LEU A 52 17.16 1.88 1.38
C LEU A 52 17.47 1.77 -0.11
N LYS A 53 17.86 2.87 -0.78
CA LYS A 53 18.34 2.83 -2.17
C LYS A 53 19.58 1.95 -2.30
N LYS A 54 20.58 2.16 -1.43
CA LYS A 54 21.80 1.34 -1.41
C LYS A 54 21.48 -0.14 -1.18
N TRP A 55 20.61 -0.46 -0.22
CA TRP A 55 20.25 -1.86 0.06
C TRP A 55 19.44 -2.49 -1.07
N LEU A 56 18.57 -1.72 -1.72
CA LEU A 56 17.90 -2.17 -2.93
C LEU A 56 18.89 -2.49 -4.05
N ASP A 57 19.92 -1.66 -4.23
CA ASP A 57 21.02 -1.92 -5.18
C ASP A 57 21.86 -3.15 -4.78
N GLU A 58 21.96 -3.44 -3.48
CA GLU A 58 22.60 -4.64 -2.92
C GLU A 58 21.70 -5.89 -2.96
N GLY A 59 20.43 -5.76 -3.38
CA GLY A 59 19.51 -6.87 -3.59
C GLY A 59 18.44 -7.07 -2.51
N ASP A 60 18.29 -6.16 -1.55
CA ASP A 60 17.16 -6.19 -0.61
C ASP A 60 15.88 -5.69 -1.29
N GLU A 61 15.11 -6.65 -1.78
CA GLU A 61 13.87 -6.44 -2.55
C GLU A 61 12.78 -5.70 -1.74
N GLN A 62 12.77 -5.85 -0.41
CA GLN A 62 11.74 -5.21 0.44
C GLN A 62 11.92 -3.69 0.49
N CYS A 63 13.13 -3.19 0.22
CA CYS A 63 13.41 -1.77 0.17
C CYS A 63 12.58 -1.03 -0.88
N ALA A 64 12.15 -1.69 -1.95
CA ALA A 64 11.29 -1.08 -2.97
C ALA A 64 9.94 -0.62 -2.36
N PHE A 65 9.31 -1.46 -1.54
CA PHE A 65 8.07 -1.09 -0.87
C PHE A 65 8.27 0.10 0.08
N TYR A 66 9.32 0.06 0.91
CA TYR A 66 9.58 1.11 1.89
C TYR A 66 9.95 2.45 1.24
N LEU A 67 10.72 2.44 0.14
CA LEU A 67 10.98 3.64 -0.65
C LEU A 67 9.67 4.20 -1.22
N GLY A 68 8.81 3.33 -1.75
CA GLY A 68 7.47 3.71 -2.20
C GLY A 68 6.67 4.40 -1.09
N GLN A 69 6.67 3.84 0.13
CA GLN A 69 6.00 4.45 1.29
C GLN A 69 6.57 5.83 1.62
N ILE A 70 7.90 5.98 1.67
CA ILE A 70 8.54 7.27 1.96
C ILE A 70 8.12 8.33 0.94
N TYR A 71 8.12 8.00 -0.35
CA TYR A 71 7.71 8.94 -1.38
C TYR A 71 6.21 9.23 -1.36
N PHE A 72 5.38 8.23 -1.05
CA PHE A 72 3.94 8.39 -0.92
C PHE A 72 3.58 9.39 0.19
N GLU A 73 4.22 9.24 1.36
CA GLU A 73 4.05 10.13 2.51
C GLU A 73 4.63 11.54 2.28
N LYS A 74 5.62 11.67 1.39
CA LYS A 74 6.12 12.97 0.91
C LYS A 74 5.23 13.59 -0.19
N GLU A 75 4.09 12.97 -0.51
CA GLU A 75 3.19 13.31 -1.62
C GLU A 75 3.87 13.33 -3.01
N LYS A 76 5.02 12.66 -3.12
CA LYS A 76 5.76 12.47 -4.37
C LYS A 76 5.24 11.23 -5.09
N TYR A 77 3.99 11.30 -5.55
CA TYR A 77 3.24 10.13 -6.03
C TYR A 77 3.84 9.48 -7.29
N ASN A 78 4.51 10.22 -8.16
CA ASN A 78 5.16 9.63 -9.34
C ASN A 78 6.37 8.77 -8.95
N GLU A 79 7.16 9.22 -7.98
CA GLU A 79 8.28 8.47 -7.42
C GLU A 79 7.78 7.27 -6.60
N ALA A 80 6.75 7.47 -5.77
CA ALA A 80 6.10 6.39 -5.03
C ALA A 80 5.61 5.28 -5.97
N TRP A 81 4.95 5.68 -7.06
CA TRP A 81 4.47 4.78 -8.11
C TRP A 81 5.60 3.95 -8.69
N THR A 82 6.73 4.58 -9.03
CA THR A 82 7.90 3.89 -9.58
C THR A 82 8.39 2.78 -8.66
N TYR A 83 8.49 3.05 -7.35
CA TYR A 83 8.99 2.08 -6.38
C TYR A 83 7.99 0.97 -6.06
N PHE A 84 6.70 1.28 -5.87
CA PHE A 84 5.69 0.22 -5.72
C PHE A 84 5.54 -0.61 -6.98
N ARG A 85 5.63 0.00 -8.16
CA ARG A 85 5.61 -0.72 -9.43
C ARG A 85 6.79 -1.67 -9.52
N MET A 86 7.98 -1.23 -9.13
CA MET A 86 9.15 -2.11 -9.03
C MET A 86 8.90 -3.27 -8.06
N GLY A 87 8.41 -2.99 -6.86
CA GLY A 87 8.09 -4.01 -5.85
C GLY A 87 7.10 -5.06 -6.35
N TYR A 88 6.04 -4.61 -7.02
CA TYR A 88 5.05 -5.50 -7.61
C TYR A 88 5.59 -6.28 -8.82
N GLU A 89 6.12 -5.60 -9.83
CA GLU A 89 6.46 -6.23 -11.12
C GLU A 89 7.72 -7.09 -11.05
N LYS A 90 8.70 -6.73 -10.21
CA LYS A 90 9.97 -7.47 -10.09
C LYS A 90 9.98 -8.48 -8.96
N PHE A 91 9.38 -8.14 -7.82
CA PHE A 91 9.50 -8.94 -6.59
C PHE A 91 8.18 -9.57 -6.16
N ASN A 92 7.12 -9.40 -6.96
CA ASN A 92 5.77 -9.91 -6.67
C ASN A 92 5.25 -9.48 -5.29
N ASP A 93 5.65 -8.29 -4.81
CA ASP A 93 5.23 -7.80 -3.50
C ASP A 93 3.77 -7.35 -3.53
N HIS A 94 2.92 -8.11 -2.83
CA HIS A 94 1.49 -7.83 -2.74
C HIS A 94 1.19 -6.55 -1.95
N LYS A 95 2.07 -6.11 -1.04
CA LYS A 95 1.90 -4.82 -0.34
C LYS A 95 2.07 -3.66 -1.34
N SER A 96 3.09 -3.73 -2.19
CA SER A 96 3.28 -2.78 -3.28
C SER A 96 2.10 -2.78 -4.26
N LYS A 97 1.62 -3.97 -4.67
CA LYS A 97 0.42 -4.08 -5.53
C LYS A 97 -0.80 -3.41 -4.92
N PHE A 98 -1.04 -3.62 -3.63
CA PHE A 98 -2.13 -2.99 -2.91
C PHE A 98 -2.02 -1.46 -2.96
N GLN A 99 -0.81 -0.92 -2.72
CA GLN A 99 -0.59 0.52 -2.74
C GLN A 99 -0.74 1.13 -4.13
N LEU A 100 -0.31 0.43 -5.20
CA LEU A 100 -0.65 0.84 -6.57
C LEU A 100 -2.17 0.90 -6.77
N GLY A 101 -2.91 -0.05 -6.21
CA GLY A 101 -4.37 -0.05 -6.21
C GLY A 101 -4.96 1.20 -5.56
N ILE A 102 -4.49 1.56 -4.36
CA ILE A 102 -4.91 2.80 -3.67
C ILE A 102 -4.62 4.03 -4.54
N MET A 103 -3.39 4.15 -5.04
CA MET A 103 -2.97 5.30 -5.85
C MET A 103 -3.78 5.46 -7.13
N LEU A 104 -4.13 4.35 -7.79
CA LEU A 104 -4.98 4.36 -8.97
C LEU A 104 -6.44 4.69 -8.63
N TYR A 105 -6.96 4.15 -7.53
CA TYR A 105 -8.36 4.35 -7.12
C TYR A 105 -8.63 5.82 -6.80
N ASP A 106 -7.69 6.46 -6.09
CA ASP A 106 -7.76 7.85 -5.65
C ASP A 106 -7.19 8.84 -6.69
N ASN A 107 -6.72 8.35 -7.84
CA ASN A 107 -6.10 9.14 -8.92
C ASN A 107 -4.92 10.01 -8.46
N LEU A 108 -4.09 9.51 -7.54
CA LEU A 108 -2.97 10.26 -6.94
C LEU A 108 -1.77 10.43 -7.89
N VAL A 109 -1.63 9.54 -8.86
CA VAL A 109 -0.50 9.49 -9.79
C VAL A 109 -0.90 10.03 -11.17
N SER A 110 0.02 10.75 -11.80
CA SER A 110 -0.24 11.34 -13.13
C SER A 110 -0.51 10.27 -14.20
N LYS A 111 -1.42 10.58 -15.13
CA LYS A 111 -1.78 9.69 -16.25
C LYS A 111 -0.60 9.36 -17.15
N ASP A 112 0.32 10.31 -17.35
CA ASP A 112 1.52 10.14 -18.17
C ASP A 112 2.49 9.10 -17.57
N VAL A 113 2.51 8.98 -16.24
CA VAL A 113 3.35 8.02 -15.52
C VAL A 113 2.70 6.63 -15.48
N THR A 114 1.40 6.54 -15.17
CA THR A 114 0.72 5.23 -15.08
C THR A 114 0.48 4.59 -16.44
N LYS A 115 0.13 5.40 -17.45
CA LYS A 115 -0.37 4.95 -18.76
C LYS A 115 -1.59 4.03 -18.67
N VAL A 116 -2.32 4.08 -17.56
CA VAL A 116 -3.54 3.28 -17.34
C VAL A 116 -4.75 4.09 -17.82
N SER A 117 -5.50 3.54 -18.78
CA SER A 117 -6.67 4.21 -19.38
C SER A 117 -7.82 4.41 -18.38
N ASN A 118 -8.11 3.38 -17.57
CA ASN A 118 -9.11 3.44 -16.51
C ASN A 118 -8.48 3.07 -15.15
N PRO A 119 -7.89 4.05 -14.43
CA PRO A 119 -7.18 3.82 -13.18
C PRO A 119 -8.01 3.08 -12.14
N GLN A 120 -9.25 3.52 -11.91
CA GLN A 120 -10.11 2.94 -10.88
C GLN A 120 -10.52 1.50 -11.20
N ALA A 121 -10.79 1.18 -12.47
CA ALA A 121 -11.04 -0.21 -12.86
C ALA A 121 -9.80 -1.08 -12.62
N LYS A 122 -8.61 -0.57 -12.96
CA LYS A 122 -7.36 -1.29 -12.72
C LYS A 122 -7.06 -1.48 -11.23
N ALA A 123 -7.41 -0.51 -10.39
CA ALA A 123 -7.35 -0.64 -8.94
C ALA A 123 -8.24 -1.79 -8.44
N CYS A 124 -9.47 -1.87 -8.96
CA CYS A 124 -10.40 -2.94 -8.59
C CYS A 124 -9.90 -4.32 -9.02
N GLU A 125 -9.22 -4.44 -10.17
CA GLU A 125 -8.54 -5.68 -10.57
C GLU A 125 -7.47 -6.07 -9.54
N PHE A 126 -6.62 -5.12 -9.12
CA PHE A 126 -5.59 -5.40 -8.10
C PHE A 126 -6.19 -5.85 -6.77
N PHE A 127 -7.25 -5.20 -6.30
CA PHE A 127 -7.92 -5.62 -5.06
C PHE A 127 -8.52 -7.02 -5.18
N LYS A 128 -9.18 -7.35 -6.30
CA LYS A 128 -9.69 -8.70 -6.56
C LYS A 128 -8.58 -9.74 -6.54
N GLU A 129 -7.47 -9.48 -7.22
CA GLU A 129 -6.34 -10.40 -7.27
C GLU A 129 -5.75 -10.63 -5.86
N ILE A 130 -5.60 -9.58 -5.06
CA ILE A 130 -5.13 -9.70 -3.67
C ILE A 130 -6.11 -10.51 -2.82
N MET A 131 -7.42 -10.34 -2.99
CA MET A 131 -8.43 -11.14 -2.26
C MET A 131 -8.35 -12.64 -2.55
N THR A 132 -7.82 -13.04 -3.72
CA THR A 132 -7.65 -14.47 -4.06
C THR A 132 -6.42 -15.11 -3.41
N LEU A 133 -5.56 -14.33 -2.76
CA LEU A 133 -4.40 -14.88 -2.07
C LEU A 133 -4.88 -15.86 -0.99
N ASN A 134 -4.33 -17.07 -1.02
CA ASN A 134 -4.70 -18.11 -0.06
C ASN A 134 -4.07 -17.78 1.31
N VAL A 135 -4.80 -17.00 2.10
CA VAL A 135 -4.34 -16.61 3.42
C VAL A 135 -4.64 -17.71 4.42
N GLN A 136 -3.66 -18.60 4.63
CA GLN A 136 -3.74 -19.55 5.74
C GLN A 136 -3.67 -18.80 7.07
N LEU A 137 -4.42 -19.26 8.09
CA LEU A 137 -4.40 -18.69 9.44
C LEU A 137 -3.00 -18.66 10.07
N ALA A 138 -2.08 -19.50 9.58
CA ALA A 138 -0.68 -19.56 10.01
C ALA A 138 0.21 -18.43 9.44
N LEU A 139 -0.26 -17.65 8.46
CA LEU A 139 0.52 -16.55 7.88
C LEU A 139 0.64 -15.36 8.84
N PRO A 140 1.68 -14.53 8.71
CA PRO A 140 1.82 -13.28 9.45
C PRO A 140 0.57 -12.39 9.41
N VAL A 141 0.26 -11.71 10.52
CA VAL A 141 -0.94 -10.87 10.70
C VAL A 141 -1.08 -9.81 9.61
N ASP A 142 0.03 -9.22 9.18
CA ASP A 142 0.09 -8.20 8.14
C ASP A 142 -0.35 -8.74 6.76
N GLN A 143 -0.04 -9.99 6.43
CA GLN A 143 -0.52 -10.64 5.21
C GLN A 143 -2.03 -10.90 5.26
N ARG A 144 -2.58 -11.24 6.43
CA ARG A 144 -4.03 -11.39 6.60
C ARG A 144 -4.76 -10.06 6.48
N ASN A 145 -4.21 -9.02 7.11
CA ASN A 145 -4.75 -7.67 7.04
C ASN A 145 -4.76 -7.10 5.61
N LEU A 146 -3.80 -7.50 4.78
CA LEU A 146 -3.76 -7.08 3.37
C LEU A 146 -4.99 -7.55 2.59
N VAL A 147 -5.41 -8.81 2.76
CA VAL A 147 -6.61 -9.35 2.11
C VAL A 147 -7.88 -8.68 2.60
N PHE A 148 -8.03 -8.49 3.92
CA PHE A 148 -9.17 -7.76 4.46
C PHE A 148 -9.20 -6.30 3.98
N SER A 149 -8.04 -5.65 3.87
CA SER A 149 -7.94 -4.28 3.35
C SER A 149 -8.32 -4.20 1.88
N ALA A 150 -7.88 -5.17 1.06
CA ALA A 150 -8.28 -5.26 -0.34
C ALA A 150 -9.78 -5.50 -0.49
N ALA A 151 -10.34 -6.41 0.32
CA ALA A 151 -11.76 -6.71 0.34
C ALA A 151 -12.58 -5.47 0.71
N PHE A 152 -12.22 -4.78 1.79
CA PHE A 152 -12.88 -3.54 2.19
C PHE A 152 -12.86 -2.47 1.08
N ASN A 153 -11.70 -2.25 0.43
CA ASN A 153 -11.59 -1.26 -0.65
C ASN A 153 -12.41 -1.67 -1.89
N LEU A 154 -12.44 -2.96 -2.24
CA LEU A 154 -13.28 -3.45 -3.33
C LEU A 154 -14.78 -3.33 -2.98
N GLY A 155 -15.17 -3.63 -1.75
CA GLY A 155 -16.54 -3.46 -1.28
C GLY A 155 -17.00 -2.01 -1.37
N ARG A 156 -16.12 -1.06 -0.98
CA ARG A 156 -16.36 0.37 -1.16
C ARG A 156 -16.52 0.73 -2.64
N ALA A 157 -15.68 0.18 -3.51
CA ALA A 157 -15.76 0.40 -4.95
C ALA A 157 -17.10 -0.07 -5.55
N TYR A 158 -17.57 -1.26 -5.16
CA TYR A 158 -18.89 -1.77 -5.54
C TYR A 158 -20.03 -0.93 -4.98
N TYR A 159 -19.91 -0.40 -3.77
CA TYR A 159 -20.94 0.47 -3.21
C TYR A 159 -21.02 1.82 -3.95
N GLN A 160 -19.87 2.39 -4.31
CA GLN A 160 -19.78 3.71 -4.93
C GLN A 160 -19.91 3.70 -6.47
N GLY A 161 -19.68 2.55 -7.12
CA GLY A 161 -19.66 2.44 -8.57
C GLY A 161 -18.40 3.00 -9.24
N TYR A 162 -17.27 3.03 -8.51
CA TYR A 162 -15.99 3.54 -9.03
C TYR A 162 -15.10 2.40 -9.50
N GLY A 163 -14.79 2.38 -10.79
CA GLY A 163 -14.00 1.31 -11.43
C GLY A 163 -14.75 -0.01 -11.65
N VAL A 164 -15.94 -0.16 -11.09
CA VAL A 164 -16.83 -1.32 -11.23
C VAL A 164 -18.29 -0.87 -11.30
N CYS A 165 -19.16 -1.72 -11.85
CA CYS A 165 -20.61 -1.48 -11.78
C CYS A 165 -21.06 -1.50 -10.30
N PRO A 166 -21.90 -0.54 -9.87
CA PRO A 166 -22.36 -0.51 -8.50
C PRO A 166 -23.22 -1.74 -8.16
N SER A 167 -22.98 -2.35 -7.00
CA SER A 167 -23.64 -3.59 -6.57
C SER A 167 -23.59 -3.70 -5.04
N THR A 168 -24.74 -3.57 -4.37
CA THR A 168 -24.83 -3.75 -2.92
C THR A 168 -24.53 -5.20 -2.52
N GLU A 169 -24.93 -6.16 -3.35
CA GLU A 169 -24.68 -7.59 -3.10
C GLU A 169 -23.18 -7.88 -3.12
N ASP A 170 -22.46 -7.44 -4.15
CA ASP A 170 -21.02 -7.67 -4.24
C ASP A 170 -20.25 -6.86 -3.19
N ALA A 171 -20.74 -5.67 -2.84
CA ALA A 171 -20.17 -4.89 -1.73
C ALA A 171 -20.23 -5.67 -0.40
N MET A 172 -21.37 -6.30 -0.09
CA MET A 172 -21.55 -7.09 1.13
C MET A 172 -20.75 -8.39 1.13
N ARG A 173 -20.47 -8.99 -0.03
CA ARG A 173 -19.61 -10.18 -0.12
C ARG A 173 -18.13 -9.90 0.20
N CYS A 174 -17.74 -8.63 0.18
CA CYS A 174 -16.37 -8.20 0.44
C CYS A 174 -16.08 -7.84 1.90
N VAL A 175 -17.10 -7.79 2.78
CA VAL A 175 -16.97 -7.34 4.18
C VAL A 175 -17.35 -8.42 5.18
#